data_AF-A0A9X2JRJ6-F1
#
_entry.id   AF-A0A9X2JRJ6-F1
#
_cell.length_a   1.000
_cell.length_b   1.000
_cell.length_c   1.000
_cell.angle_alpha   90.00
_cell.angle_beta   90.00
_cell.angle_gamma   90.00
#
_symmetry.space_group_name_H-M   'P 1'
#
loop_
_entity.id
_entity.type
_entity.pdbx_description
1 polymer ?
#
loop_
_entity_poly.entity_id
_entity_poly.type
_entity_poly.pdbx_seq_one_letter_code
_entity_poly.pdbx_strand_id
1 'polypeptide(L)'
;MIWPAAFTACMAWLVWYFPRFIILAGLANDNLQSGYLTAGALDIVVALGAVAALVMGLRTTRTTAGEGVIETPVDRLSLFLGRVTMLLVVVLVAVMAYEVMLRYVFERPTLWANEMSLWMAGFIFLLSGLYAMQQRSHIRIYLLYDVLPRGVQRLCDVISTGLICLFAAAMIWGSWNEARDKFLRWETFGTAFDPPIPATLKPLILLVMVLVALQAVANLVADWRKGPESHGVIDGNEVEEMIQTARAQHEQGRHD
;
A
#
# COMPACT_ATOMS: atom_id res chain seq x y z
N MET A 1 2.23 -16.52 3.11
CA MET A 1 3.25 -15.45 3.07
C MET A 1 4.31 -15.61 1.98
N ILE A 2 4.44 -16.79 1.32
CA ILE A 2 5.47 -17.03 0.30
C ILE A 2 5.38 -16.03 -0.87
N TRP A 3 4.18 -15.79 -1.41
CA TRP A 3 4.01 -14.91 -2.58
C TRP A 3 4.33 -13.44 -2.32
N PRO A 4 3.85 -12.79 -1.24
CA PRO A 4 4.30 -11.45 -0.88
C PRO A 4 5.82 -11.35 -0.71
N ALA A 5 6.46 -12.33 -0.06
CA ALA A 5 7.91 -12.31 0.15
C ALA A 5 8.69 -12.44 -1.18
N ALA A 6 8.25 -13.36 -2.05
CA ALA A 6 8.84 -13.51 -3.39
C ALA A 6 8.67 -12.23 -4.23
N PHE A 7 7.48 -11.62 -4.18
CA PHE A 7 7.22 -10.35 -4.86
C PHE A 7 8.13 -9.22 -4.34
N THR A 8 8.26 -9.07 -3.02
CA THR A 8 9.14 -8.07 -2.41
C THR A 8 10.60 -8.28 -2.81
N ALA A 9 11.07 -9.53 -2.82
CA ALA A 9 12.46 -9.85 -3.21
C ALA A 9 12.72 -9.52 -4.69
N CYS A 10 11.81 -9.91 -5.59
CA CYS A 10 11.93 -9.56 -7.00
C CYS A 10 11.84 -8.04 -7.21
N MET A 11 10.93 -7.35 -6.53
CA MET A 11 10.81 -5.90 -6.63
C MET A 11 12.04 -5.17 -6.08
N ALA A 12 12.65 -5.64 -5.00
CA ALA A 12 13.90 -5.06 -4.49
C ALA A 12 15.02 -5.11 -5.54
N TRP A 13 15.15 -6.23 -6.26
CA TRP A 13 16.08 -6.34 -7.39
C TRP A 13 15.72 -5.38 -8.53
N LEU A 14 14.46 -5.40 -8.96
CA LEU A 14 13.99 -4.57 -10.07
C LEU A 14 14.15 -3.09 -9.78
N VAL A 15 13.86 -2.66 -8.56
CA VAL A 15 14.01 -1.27 -8.13
C VAL A 15 15.47 -0.85 -8.15
N TRP A 16 16.42 -1.73 -7.83
CA TRP A 16 17.83 -1.38 -7.89
C TRP A 16 18.38 -1.37 -9.33
N TYR A 17 17.99 -2.35 -10.15
CA TYR A 17 18.51 -2.55 -11.51
C TYR A 17 17.59 -2.03 -12.62
N PHE A 18 16.58 -1.24 -12.28
CA PHE A 18 15.62 -0.71 -13.23
C PHE A 18 16.22 0.07 -14.41
N PRO A 19 17.32 0.86 -14.26
CA PRO A 19 17.93 1.62 -15.36
C PRO A 19 18.21 0.76 -16.60
N ARG A 20 18.56 -0.51 -16.38
CA ARG A 20 18.86 -1.45 -17.46
C ARG A 20 17.67 -1.68 -18.39
N PHE A 21 16.44 -1.62 -17.85
CA PHE A 21 15.20 -1.72 -18.63
C PHE A 21 14.89 -0.43 -19.39
N ILE A 22 15.22 0.73 -18.82
CA ILE A 22 15.07 2.02 -19.51
C ILE A 22 15.97 2.06 -20.75
N ILE A 23 17.20 1.54 -20.63
CA ILE A 23 18.13 1.40 -21.77
C ILE A 23 17.59 0.40 -22.78
N LEU A 24 17.12 -0.77 -22.34
CA LEU A 24 16.52 -1.77 -23.22
C LEU A 24 15.32 -1.21 -24.01
N ALA A 25 14.51 -0.35 -23.38
CA ALA A 25 13.36 0.29 -24.00
C ALA A 25 13.73 1.42 -24.97
N GLY A 26 15.02 1.80 -25.08
CA GLY A 26 15.47 2.92 -25.91
C GLY A 26 15.07 4.30 -25.37
N LEU A 27 14.71 4.39 -24.08
CA LEU A 27 14.26 5.62 -23.42
C LEU A 27 15.38 6.27 -22.58
N ALA A 28 16.59 5.70 -22.61
CA ALA A 28 17.70 6.13 -21.77
C ALA A 28 18.46 7.33 -22.36
N ASN A 29 18.73 8.31 -21.49
CA ASN A 29 19.63 9.43 -21.80
C ASN A 29 21.10 8.99 -21.77
N ASP A 30 21.98 9.81 -22.34
CA ASP A 30 23.43 9.55 -22.44
C ASP A 30 24.09 9.21 -21.09
N ASN A 31 23.64 9.87 -20.02
CA ASN A 31 24.13 9.61 -18.66
C ASN A 31 23.83 8.18 -18.16
N LEU A 32 22.71 7.59 -18.56
CA LEU A 32 22.36 6.23 -18.17
C LEU A 32 23.10 5.20 -19.02
N GLN A 33 23.27 5.50 -20.32
CA GLN A 33 23.98 4.63 -21.25
C GLN A 33 25.47 4.49 -20.90
N SER A 34 26.08 5.52 -20.32
CA SER A 34 27.48 5.46 -19.87
C SER A 34 27.66 4.74 -18.53
N GLY A 35 26.64 4.74 -17.66
CA GLY A 35 26.72 4.18 -16.31
C GLY A 35 26.22 2.74 -16.16
N TYR A 36 25.32 2.27 -17.03
CA TYR A 36 24.66 0.96 -16.87
C TYR A 36 24.69 0.11 -18.14
N LEU A 37 24.69 -1.20 -17.95
CA LEU A 37 24.50 -2.18 -19.02
C LEU A 37 23.01 -2.31 -19.37
N THR A 38 22.72 -2.80 -20.58
CA THR A 38 21.37 -3.20 -20.99
C THR A 38 20.86 -4.38 -20.16
N ALA A 39 19.54 -4.50 -20.01
CA ALA A 39 18.93 -5.57 -19.22
C ALA A 39 19.28 -6.95 -19.78
N GLY A 40 19.76 -7.82 -18.89
CA GLY A 40 20.15 -9.19 -19.22
C GLY A 40 19.01 -10.19 -19.06
N ALA A 41 19.30 -11.47 -19.34
CA ALA A 41 18.34 -12.56 -19.18
C ALA A 41 17.86 -12.70 -17.72
N LEU A 42 18.76 -12.52 -16.74
CA LEU A 42 18.40 -12.57 -15.32
C LEU A 42 17.39 -11.48 -14.96
N ASP A 43 17.59 -10.25 -15.44
CA ASP A 43 16.69 -9.13 -15.14
C ASP A 43 15.27 -9.44 -15.66
N ILE A 44 15.16 -10.00 -16.87
CA ILE A 44 13.89 -10.42 -17.46
C ILE A 44 13.25 -11.56 -16.65
N VAL A 45 14.04 -12.56 -16.23
CA VAL A 45 13.53 -13.68 -15.40
C VAL A 45 13.00 -13.17 -14.07
N VAL A 46 13.69 -12.24 -13.42
CA VAL A 46 13.25 -11.61 -12.17
C VAL A 46 11.99 -10.77 -12.40
N ALA A 47 11.89 -10.05 -13.52
CA ALA A 47 10.69 -9.30 -13.89
C ALA A 47 9.47 -10.22 -14.09
N LEU A 48 9.65 -11.32 -14.83
CA LEU A 48 8.61 -12.34 -14.99
C LEU A 48 8.25 -13.01 -13.67
N GLY A 49 9.24 -13.25 -12.80
CA GLY A 49 9.06 -13.75 -11.44
C GLY A 49 8.22 -12.81 -10.58
N ALA A 50 8.45 -11.50 -10.65
CA ALA A 50 7.65 -10.50 -9.96
C ALA A 50 6.19 -10.52 -10.44
N VAL A 51 5.97 -10.59 -11.76
CA VAL A 51 4.61 -10.68 -12.33
C VAL A 51 3.92 -11.98 -11.91
N ALA A 52 4.63 -13.11 -11.95
CA ALA A 52 4.10 -14.39 -11.50
C ALA A 52 3.75 -14.38 -10.01
N ALA A 53 4.62 -13.81 -9.17
CA ALA A 53 4.38 -13.67 -7.73
C ALA A 53 3.19 -12.75 -7.43
N LEU A 54 3.01 -11.67 -8.21
CA LEU A 54 1.83 -10.81 -8.13
C LEU A 54 0.57 -11.59 -8.50
N VAL A 55 0.53 -12.24 -9.67
CA VAL A 55 -0.65 -12.98 -10.15
C VAL A 55 -1.02 -14.11 -9.19
N MET A 56 -0.04 -14.89 -8.73
CA MET A 56 -0.26 -15.96 -7.76
C MET A 56 -0.65 -15.40 -6.39
N GLY A 57 -0.05 -14.28 -5.99
CA GLY A 57 -0.43 -13.52 -4.81
C GLY A 57 -1.91 -13.13 -4.82
N LEU A 58 -2.36 -12.47 -5.88
CA LEU A 58 -3.77 -12.04 -6.07
C LEU A 58 -4.77 -13.21 -6.08
N ARG A 59 -4.33 -14.41 -6.49
CA ARG A 59 -5.16 -15.63 -6.47
C ARG A 59 -5.21 -16.30 -5.11
N THR A 60 -4.17 -16.13 -4.30
CA THR A 60 -4.00 -16.83 -3.02
C THR A 60 -4.30 -15.95 -1.82
N THR A 61 -4.47 -14.64 -2.00
CA THR A 61 -4.84 -13.72 -0.93
C THR A 61 -6.21 -14.09 -0.39
N ARG A 62 -6.25 -14.26 0.93
CA ARG A 62 -7.45 -14.50 1.73
C ARG A 62 -7.55 -13.39 2.77
N THR A 63 -8.76 -13.06 3.15
CA THR A 63 -9.02 -12.15 4.27
C THR A 63 -8.63 -12.83 5.58
N THR A 64 -8.13 -12.04 6.53
CA THR A 64 -7.92 -12.44 7.93
C THR A 64 -9.09 -11.93 8.79
N ALA A 65 -9.25 -12.47 10.00
CA ALA A 65 -10.20 -11.96 10.98
C ALA A 65 -10.03 -10.44 11.19
N GLY A 66 -11.13 -9.68 11.07
CA GLY A 66 -11.15 -8.21 11.15
C GLY A 66 -10.98 -7.47 9.82
N GLU A 67 -10.64 -8.15 8.72
CA GLU A 67 -10.56 -7.54 7.38
C GLU A 67 -11.93 -7.57 6.69
N GLY A 68 -12.26 -6.53 5.92
CA GLY A 68 -13.53 -6.42 5.19
C GLY A 68 -13.69 -7.48 4.09
N VAL A 69 -14.92 -7.69 3.63
CA VAL A 69 -15.23 -8.65 2.56
C VAL A 69 -14.64 -8.19 1.22
N ILE A 70 -14.07 -9.14 0.46
CA ILE A 70 -13.55 -8.90 -0.89
C ILE A 70 -14.72 -8.91 -1.88
N GLU A 71 -15.01 -7.77 -2.50
CA GLU A 71 -16.10 -7.64 -3.48
C GLU A 71 -15.57 -7.42 -4.89
N THR A 72 -14.41 -6.81 -5.03
CA THR A 72 -13.84 -6.40 -6.31
C THR A 72 -12.41 -6.94 -6.52
N PRO A 73 -11.93 -7.04 -7.77
CA PRO A 73 -10.53 -7.39 -8.04
C PRO A 73 -9.54 -6.34 -7.51
N VAL A 74 -9.95 -5.08 -7.40
CA VAL A 74 -9.14 -4.01 -6.82
C VAL A 74 -8.91 -4.27 -5.33
N ASP A 75 -9.92 -4.80 -4.62
CA ASP A 75 -9.76 -5.17 -3.21
C ASP A 75 -8.69 -6.24 -3.02
N ARG A 76 -8.64 -7.24 -3.92
CA ARG A 76 -7.59 -8.28 -3.86
C ARG A 76 -6.20 -7.70 -4.05
N LEU A 77 -6.07 -6.71 -4.93
CA LEU A 77 -4.81 -6.01 -5.15
C LEU A 77 -4.40 -5.22 -3.91
N SER A 78 -5.32 -4.42 -3.36
CA SER A 78 -5.08 -3.64 -2.14
C SER A 78 -4.71 -4.53 -0.96
N LEU A 79 -5.39 -5.67 -0.77
CA LEU A 79 -5.05 -6.66 0.26
C LEU A 79 -3.67 -7.28 0.03
N PHE A 80 -3.34 -7.67 -1.21
CA PHE A 80 -2.03 -8.22 -1.54
C PHE A 80 -0.91 -7.22 -1.23
N LEU A 81 -1.09 -5.97 -1.65
CA LEU A 81 -0.14 -4.89 -1.35
C LEU A 81 -0.06 -4.63 0.16
N GLY A 82 -1.17 -4.74 0.91
CA GLY A 82 -1.16 -4.70 2.37
C GLY A 82 -0.27 -5.81 3.00
N ARG A 83 -0.31 -7.03 2.46
CA ARG A 83 0.59 -8.12 2.91
C ARG A 83 2.06 -7.85 2.56
N VAL A 84 2.33 -7.22 1.42
CA VAL A 84 3.69 -6.77 1.04
C VAL A 84 4.17 -5.72 2.03
N THR A 85 3.32 -4.73 2.37
CA THR A 85 3.62 -3.69 3.35
C THR A 85 3.93 -4.26 4.73
N MET A 86 3.18 -5.26 5.18
CA MET A 86 3.46 -5.95 6.45
C MET A 86 4.89 -6.49 6.49
N LEU A 87 5.38 -7.10 5.40
CA LEU A 87 6.76 -7.57 5.30
C LEU A 87 7.76 -6.41 5.30
N LEU A 88 7.47 -5.33 4.58
CA LEU A 88 8.33 -4.14 4.55
C LEU A 88 8.49 -3.52 5.94
N VAL A 89 7.44 -3.47 6.75
CA VAL A 89 7.50 -2.98 8.14
C VAL A 89 8.44 -3.84 8.99
N VAL A 90 8.36 -5.17 8.87
CA VAL A 90 9.26 -6.08 9.60
C VAL A 90 10.72 -5.83 9.20
N VAL A 91 10.99 -5.68 7.91
CA VAL A 91 12.35 -5.38 7.42
C VAL A 91 12.82 -4.00 7.89
N LEU A 92 11.93 -3.00 7.90
CA LEU A 92 12.26 -1.65 8.36
C LEU A 92 12.66 -1.65 9.84
N VAL A 93 11.88 -2.34 10.68
CA VAL A 93 12.18 -2.49 12.10
C VAL A 93 13.51 -3.22 12.30
N ALA A 94 13.80 -4.26 11.51
CA ALA A 94 15.07 -4.97 11.58
C ALA A 94 16.27 -4.06 11.19
N VAL A 95 16.14 -3.26 10.14
CA VAL A 95 17.17 -2.28 9.73
C VAL A 95 17.41 -1.23 10.82
N MET A 96 16.34 -0.71 11.42
CA MET A 96 16.45 0.26 12.51
C MET A 96 17.07 -0.35 13.77
N ALA A 97 16.67 -1.57 14.14
CA ALA A 97 17.27 -2.28 15.27
C ALA A 97 18.76 -2.54 15.03
N TYR A 98 19.14 -2.94 13.82
CA TYR A 98 20.54 -3.11 13.42
C TYR A 98 21.35 -1.82 13.54
N GLU A 99 20.82 -0.70 13.05
CA GLU A 99 21.48 0.61 13.17
C GLU A 99 21.64 1.04 14.63
N VAL A 100 20.62 0.85 15.47
CA VAL A 100 20.69 1.15 16.91
C VAL A 100 21.79 0.31 17.57
N MET A 101 21.85 -1.00 17.28
CA MET A 101 22.90 -1.86 17.83
C MET A 101 24.29 -1.40 17.39
N LEU A 102 24.51 -1.15 16.10
CA LEU A 102 25.80 -0.69 15.60
C LEU A 102 26.23 0.67 16.15
N ARG A 103 25.29 1.60 16.27
CA ARG A 103 25.58 2.96 16.73
C ARG A 103 25.90 3.00 18.22
N TYR A 104 25.12 2.31 19.04
CA TYR A 104 25.22 2.43 20.50
C TYR A 104 26.06 1.34 21.16
N VAL A 105 26.17 0.15 20.55
CA VAL A 105 26.97 -0.96 21.10
C VAL A 105 28.36 -1.01 20.47
N PHE A 106 28.44 -0.81 19.15
CA PHE A 106 29.69 -0.95 18.40
C PHE A 106 30.33 0.39 18.01
N GLU A 107 29.70 1.53 18.34
CA GLU A 107 30.16 2.89 18.02
C GLU A 107 30.50 3.10 16.53
N ARG A 108 29.83 2.35 15.64
CA ARG A 108 30.07 2.36 14.19
C ARG A 108 28.76 2.65 13.45
N PRO A 109 28.32 3.92 13.37
CA PRO A 109 27.08 4.27 12.67
C PRO A 109 27.18 3.91 11.17
N THR A 110 26.07 3.43 10.59
CA THR A 110 26.04 3.14 9.15
C THR A 110 25.63 4.36 8.33
N LEU A 111 26.21 4.48 7.14
CA LEU A 111 25.88 5.56 6.20
C LEU A 111 24.57 5.31 5.44
N TRP A 112 24.10 4.05 5.39
CA TRP A 112 23.00 3.64 4.53
C TRP A 112 21.66 3.46 5.27
N ALA A 113 21.67 3.12 6.57
CA ALA A 113 20.44 2.73 7.27
C ALA A 113 19.42 3.86 7.35
N ASN A 114 19.86 5.11 7.56
CA ASN A 114 18.97 6.26 7.61
C ASN A 114 18.20 6.42 6.28
N GLU A 115 18.91 6.43 5.16
CA GLU A 115 18.28 6.62 3.85
C GLU A 115 17.47 5.41 3.41
N MET A 116 17.92 4.19 3.73
CA MET A 116 17.12 2.98 3.52
C MET A 116 15.81 3.03 4.30
N SER A 117 15.85 3.46 5.55
CA SER A 117 14.66 3.56 6.38
C SER A 117 13.68 4.61 5.85
N LEU A 118 14.18 5.77 5.39
CA LEU A 118 13.37 6.80 4.74
C LEU A 118 12.71 6.26 3.46
N TRP A 119 13.48 5.54 2.64
CA TRP A 119 13.00 4.98 1.38
C TRP A 119 11.90 3.95 1.61
N MET A 120 12.13 2.99 2.51
CA MET A 120 11.15 1.99 2.91
C MET A 120 9.91 2.59 3.55
N ALA A 121 10.07 3.60 4.42
CA ALA A 121 8.95 4.31 5.02
C ALA A 121 8.07 4.98 3.96
N GLY A 122 8.67 5.53 2.90
CA GLY A 122 7.93 6.07 1.75
C GLY A 122 7.06 5.01 1.06
N PHE A 123 7.61 3.82 0.76
CA PHE A 123 6.82 2.71 0.20
C PHE A 123 5.70 2.27 1.14
N ILE A 124 6.02 2.09 2.44
CA ILE A 124 5.06 1.65 3.45
C ILE A 124 3.91 2.65 3.55
N PHE A 125 4.20 3.95 3.63
CA PHE A 125 3.19 4.99 3.77
C PHE A 125 2.20 4.98 2.59
N LEU A 126 2.72 4.92 1.36
CA LEU A 126 1.88 4.94 0.16
C LEU A 126 1.02 3.68 0.03
N LEU A 127 1.62 2.50 0.22
CA LEU A 127 0.89 1.23 0.12
C LEU A 127 -0.12 1.05 1.27
N SER A 128 0.21 1.54 2.48
CA SER A 128 -0.72 1.52 3.62
C SER A 128 -1.93 2.42 3.37
N GLY A 129 -1.76 3.56 2.71
CA GLY A 129 -2.86 4.45 2.36
C GLY A 129 -3.88 3.77 1.44
N LEU A 130 -3.41 3.02 0.43
CA LEU A 130 -4.29 2.24 -0.44
C LEU A 130 -5.03 1.13 0.33
N TYR A 131 -4.33 0.42 1.21
CA TYR A 131 -4.92 -0.61 2.06
C TYR A 131 -5.98 -0.03 3.02
N ALA A 132 -5.70 1.11 3.66
CA ALA A 132 -6.64 1.81 4.54
C ALA A 132 -7.92 2.27 3.79
N MET A 133 -7.78 2.70 2.53
CA MET A 133 -8.92 3.04 1.67
C MET A 133 -9.78 1.82 1.38
N GLN A 134 -9.17 0.66 1.11
CA GLN A 134 -9.91 -0.59 0.90
C GLN A 134 -10.64 -1.07 2.16
N GLN A 135 -10.02 -0.92 3.33
CA GLN A 135 -10.64 -1.27 4.61
C GLN A 135 -11.66 -0.22 5.10
N ARG A 136 -11.84 0.89 4.37
CA ARG A 136 -12.75 1.99 4.71
C ARG A 136 -12.49 2.57 6.10
N SER A 137 -11.23 2.58 6.53
CA SER A 137 -10.82 3.02 7.87
C SER A 137 -10.82 4.55 8.05
N HIS A 138 -11.30 5.31 7.05
CA HIS A 138 -11.45 6.75 7.18
C HIS A 138 -12.59 7.07 8.15
N ILE A 139 -12.34 7.99 9.08
CA ILE A 139 -13.34 8.43 10.07
C ILE A 139 -14.57 8.97 9.33
N ARG A 140 -15.71 8.28 9.49
CA ARG A 140 -17.02 8.68 8.96
C ARG A 140 -17.94 9.03 10.12
N ILE A 141 -18.67 10.13 10.01
CA ILE A 141 -19.65 10.53 11.01
C ILE A 141 -20.98 9.81 10.71
N TYR A 142 -21.15 8.62 11.30
CA TYR A 142 -22.34 7.80 11.09
C TYR A 142 -23.62 8.42 11.66
N LEU A 143 -23.53 9.12 12.81
CA LEU A 143 -24.68 9.75 13.47
C LEU A 143 -25.47 10.70 12.56
N LEU A 144 -24.78 11.52 11.76
CA LEU A 144 -25.44 12.42 10.83
C LEU A 144 -25.82 11.70 9.52
N TYR A 145 -25.00 10.75 9.09
CA TYR A 145 -25.22 9.98 7.87
C TYR A 145 -26.48 9.10 7.97
N ASP A 146 -26.71 8.44 9.10
CA ASP A 146 -27.82 7.50 9.30
C ASP A 146 -29.19 8.18 9.42
N VAL A 147 -29.23 9.46 9.79
CA VAL A 147 -30.46 10.26 9.85
C VAL A 147 -30.91 10.73 8.45
N LEU A 148 -30.01 10.73 7.47
CA LEU A 148 -30.30 11.21 6.12
C LEU A 148 -31.10 10.18 5.31
N PRO A 149 -32.02 10.63 4.44
CA PRO A 149 -32.69 9.73 3.50
C PRO A 149 -31.69 9.12 2.53
N ARG A 150 -31.92 7.87 2.09
CA ARG A 150 -31.00 7.10 1.24
C ARG A 150 -30.53 7.84 -0.03
N GLY A 151 -31.37 8.68 -0.61
CA GLY A 151 -31.01 9.48 -1.79
C GLY A 151 -29.88 10.49 -1.49
N VAL A 152 -29.92 11.11 -0.30
CA VAL A 152 -28.91 12.07 0.14
C VAL A 152 -27.63 11.36 0.58
N GLN A 153 -27.74 10.21 1.25
CA GLN A 153 -26.59 9.34 1.57
C GLN A 153 -25.80 8.99 0.30
N ARG A 154 -26.48 8.49 -0.74
CA ARG A 154 -25.85 8.20 -2.04
C ARG A 154 -25.21 9.41 -2.68
N LEU A 155 -25.86 10.58 -2.61
CA LEU A 155 -25.30 11.82 -3.14
C LEU A 155 -24.01 12.20 -2.38
N CYS A 156 -23.98 12.07 -1.06
CA CYS A 156 -22.78 12.30 -0.25
C CYS A 156 -21.63 11.36 -0.65
N ASP A 157 -21.91 10.08 -0.85
CA ASP A 157 -20.89 9.09 -1.26
C ASP A 157 -20.35 9.38 -2.67
N VAL A 158 -21.23 9.77 -3.61
CA VAL A 158 -20.84 10.18 -4.96
C VAL A 158 -19.99 11.45 -4.94
N ILE A 159 -20.38 12.46 -4.15
CA ILE A 159 -19.61 13.71 -4.01
C ILE A 159 -18.24 13.41 -3.39
N SER A 160 -18.19 12.64 -2.31
CA SER A 160 -16.93 12.26 -1.64
C SER A 160 -15.99 11.54 -2.60
N THR A 161 -16.50 10.53 -3.31
CA THR A 161 -15.74 9.78 -4.32
C THR A 161 -15.30 10.68 -5.47
N GLY A 162 -16.16 11.59 -5.93
CA GLY A 162 -15.86 12.57 -6.97
C GLY A 162 -14.74 13.52 -6.57
N LEU A 163 -14.73 14.00 -5.32
CA LEU A 163 -13.65 14.84 -4.78
C LEU A 163 -12.32 14.07 -4.70
N ILE A 164 -12.34 12.80 -4.28
CA ILE A 164 -11.15 11.94 -4.28
C ILE A 164 -10.60 11.77 -5.70
N CYS A 165 -11.48 11.49 -6.67
CA CYS A 165 -11.07 11.34 -8.08
C CYS A 165 -10.54 12.65 -8.67
N LEU A 166 -11.17 13.79 -8.35
CA LEU A 166 -10.72 15.11 -8.78
C LEU A 166 -9.34 15.42 -8.21
N PHE A 167 -9.14 15.18 -6.90
CA PHE A 167 -7.85 15.37 -6.25
C PHE A 167 -6.77 14.46 -6.86
N ALA A 168 -7.08 13.18 -7.11
CA ALA A 168 -6.17 12.26 -7.78
C ALA A 168 -5.80 12.74 -9.19
N ALA A 169 -6.78 13.17 -9.99
CA ALA A 169 -6.54 13.70 -11.33
C ALA A 169 -5.67 14.97 -11.30
N ALA A 170 -5.96 15.91 -10.39
CA ALA A 170 -5.17 17.13 -10.24
C ALA A 170 -3.71 16.84 -9.82
N MET A 171 -3.52 15.93 -8.88
CA MET A 171 -2.18 15.49 -8.44
C MET A 171 -1.38 14.83 -9.56
N ILE A 172 -2.03 13.95 -10.34
CA ILE A 172 -1.41 13.29 -11.49
C ILE A 172 -1.03 14.34 -12.53
N TRP A 173 -1.95 15.23 -12.90
CA TRP A 173 -1.69 16.25 -13.91
C TRP A 173 -0.55 17.20 -13.49
N GLY A 174 -0.57 17.67 -12.24
CA GLY A 174 0.45 18.60 -11.73
C GLY A 174 1.83 17.98 -11.56
N SER A 175 1.92 16.70 -11.20
CA SER A 175 3.20 16.04 -10.88
C SER A 175 3.74 15.14 -12.00
N TRP A 176 3.00 14.96 -13.11
CA TRP A 176 3.34 14.04 -14.19
C TRP A 176 4.72 14.30 -14.80
N ASN A 177 4.97 15.55 -15.21
CA ASN A 177 6.21 15.92 -15.88
C ASN A 177 7.42 15.71 -14.97
N GLU A 178 7.30 16.13 -13.71
CA GLU A 178 8.36 15.96 -12.73
C GLU A 178 8.64 14.48 -12.43
N ALA A 179 7.60 13.67 -12.19
CA ALA A 179 7.77 12.25 -11.94
C ALA A 179 8.40 11.52 -13.14
N ARG A 180 7.96 11.86 -14.36
CA ARG A 180 8.51 11.32 -15.60
C ARG A 180 9.99 11.65 -15.75
N ASP A 181 10.38 12.90 -15.53
CA ASP A 181 11.76 13.32 -15.71
C ASP A 181 12.70 12.67 -14.69
N LYS A 182 12.26 12.58 -13.42
CA LYS A 182 13.02 11.93 -12.34
C LYS A 182 13.18 10.43 -12.58
N PHE A 183 12.15 9.79 -13.14
CA PHE A 183 12.18 8.37 -13.51
C PHE A 183 13.09 8.09 -14.71
N LEU A 184 12.95 8.85 -15.80
CA LEU A 184 13.74 8.65 -17.01
C LEU A 184 15.22 8.98 -16.84
N ARG A 185 15.56 9.89 -15.91
CA ARG A 185 16.94 10.19 -15.54
C ARG A 185 17.51 9.23 -14.50
N TRP A 186 16.65 8.41 -13.90
CA TRP A 186 16.98 7.59 -12.74
C TRP A 186 17.69 8.39 -11.64
N GLU A 187 17.07 9.49 -11.22
CA GLU A 187 17.66 10.38 -10.23
C GLU A 187 17.82 9.72 -8.86
N THR A 188 19.02 9.83 -8.31
CA THR A 188 19.42 9.35 -7.00
C THR A 188 19.43 10.48 -5.96
N PHE A 189 19.61 10.11 -4.69
CA PHE A 189 19.44 11.04 -3.55
C PHE A 189 20.62 12.02 -3.37
N GLY A 190 21.79 11.76 -3.97
CA GLY A 190 22.97 12.62 -3.97
C GLY A 190 23.83 12.50 -2.70
N THR A 191 23.75 11.37 -2.00
CA THR A 191 24.39 11.10 -0.71
C THR A 191 25.43 9.98 -0.82
N ALA A 192 26.11 9.62 0.28
CA ALA A 192 27.13 8.58 0.26
C ALA A 192 26.59 7.17 -0.11
N PHE A 193 25.33 6.90 0.23
CA PHE A 193 24.66 5.64 -0.11
C PHE A 193 23.89 5.73 -1.44
N ASP A 194 23.46 6.92 -1.82
CA ASP A 194 22.89 7.30 -3.13
C ASP A 194 21.72 6.43 -3.66
N PRO A 195 20.69 6.10 -2.84
CA PRO A 195 19.57 5.30 -3.31
C PRO A 195 18.69 6.09 -4.31
N PRO A 196 18.04 5.41 -5.27
CA PRO A 196 17.13 6.03 -6.25
C PRO A 196 15.76 6.40 -5.64
N ILE A 197 15.76 7.19 -4.56
CA ILE A 197 14.54 7.62 -3.85
C ILE A 197 13.64 8.46 -4.76
N PRO A 198 14.12 9.55 -5.40
CA PRO A 198 13.25 10.39 -6.24
C PRO A 198 12.71 9.65 -7.47
N ALA A 199 13.55 8.84 -8.12
CA ALA A 199 13.17 8.07 -9.31
C ALA A 199 12.07 7.04 -9.02
N THR A 200 11.99 6.51 -7.81
CA THR A 200 11.07 5.40 -7.48
C THR A 200 9.83 5.88 -6.74
N LEU A 201 9.96 6.78 -5.76
CA LEU A 201 8.82 7.25 -4.98
C LEU A 201 7.92 8.19 -5.77
N LYS A 202 8.44 9.09 -6.60
CA LYS A 202 7.58 10.05 -7.34
C LYS A 202 6.62 9.37 -8.32
N PRO A 203 7.08 8.44 -9.17
CA PRO A 203 6.16 7.67 -10.02
C PRO A 203 5.22 6.77 -9.20
N LEU A 204 5.71 6.21 -8.08
CA LEU A 204 4.87 5.39 -7.21
C LEU A 204 3.73 6.21 -6.58
N ILE A 205 3.97 7.46 -6.16
CA ILE A 205 2.92 8.35 -5.67
C ILE A 205 1.83 8.47 -6.73
N LEU A 206 2.19 8.72 -7.99
CA LEU A 206 1.21 8.82 -9.08
C LEU A 206 0.46 7.52 -9.32
N LEU A 207 1.17 6.39 -9.32
CA LEU A 207 0.55 5.07 -9.45
C LEU A 207 -0.46 4.80 -8.33
N VAL A 208 -0.09 5.11 -7.08
CA VAL A 208 -0.95 4.93 -5.90
C VAL A 208 -2.15 5.87 -5.96
N MET A 209 -2.00 7.11 -6.45
CA MET A 209 -3.15 8.00 -6.65
C MET A 209 -4.17 7.43 -7.64
N VAL A 210 -3.72 6.78 -8.73
CA VAL A 210 -4.61 6.06 -9.65
C VAL A 210 -5.30 4.90 -8.93
N LEU A 211 -4.55 4.08 -8.19
CA LEU A 211 -5.09 2.93 -7.47
C LEU A 211 -6.11 3.35 -6.40
N VAL A 212 -5.85 4.44 -5.66
CA VAL A 212 -6.77 4.99 -4.66
C VAL A 212 -8.04 5.50 -5.31
N ALA A 213 -7.96 6.20 -6.45
CA ALA A 213 -9.14 6.63 -7.18
C ALA A 213 -9.96 5.43 -7.68
N LEU A 214 -9.31 4.39 -8.22
CA LEU A 214 -9.97 3.15 -8.62
C LEU A 214 -10.62 2.43 -7.43
N GLN A 215 -9.93 2.36 -6.29
CA GLN A 215 -10.46 1.76 -5.06
C GLN A 215 -11.67 2.55 -4.52
N ALA A 216 -11.63 3.89 -4.57
CA ALA A 216 -12.76 4.72 -4.16
C ALA A 216 -13.99 4.49 -5.04
N VAL A 217 -13.81 4.40 -6.36
CA VAL A 217 -14.90 4.07 -7.29
C VAL A 217 -15.42 2.64 -7.06
N ALA A 218 -14.52 1.67 -6.84
CA ALA A 218 -14.90 0.29 -6.54
C ALA A 218 -15.74 0.21 -5.25
N ASN A 219 -15.34 0.93 -4.20
CA ASN A 219 -16.08 1.03 -2.95
C ASN A 219 -17.47 1.66 -3.15
N LEU A 220 -17.57 2.73 -3.95
CA LEU A 220 -18.84 3.37 -4.27
C LEU A 220 -19.79 2.43 -5.02
N VAL A 221 -19.28 1.68 -6.00
CA VAL A 221 -20.07 0.70 -6.77
C VAL A 221 -20.55 -0.45 -5.87
N ALA A 222 -19.70 -0.92 -4.97
CA ALA A 222 -20.04 -1.90 -3.95
C ALA A 222 -21.16 -1.40 -3.02
N ASP A 223 -21.04 -0.16 -2.51
CA ASP A 223 -22.02 0.43 -1.61
C ASP A 223 -23.39 0.64 -2.26
N TRP A 224 -23.40 1.02 -3.54
CA TRP A 224 -24.65 1.19 -4.26
C TRP A 224 -25.44 -0.13 -4.38
N ARG A 225 -24.73 -1.27 -4.42
CA ARG A 225 -25.35 -2.59 -4.48
C ARG A 225 -25.94 -3.04 -3.13
N LYS A 226 -25.45 -2.49 -2.01
CA LYS A 226 -25.91 -2.85 -0.67
C LYS A 226 -27.21 -2.13 -0.30
N GLY A 227 -28.01 -2.79 0.54
CA GLY A 227 -29.13 -2.16 1.25
C GLY A 227 -28.62 -1.20 2.33
N PRO A 228 -29.50 -0.46 3.02
CA PRO A 228 -29.07 0.41 4.10
C PRO A 228 -28.57 -0.46 5.26
N GLU A 229 -27.33 -0.23 5.65
CA GLU A 229 -26.78 -0.78 6.87
C GLU A 229 -26.92 0.31 7.93
N SER A 230 -27.75 0.10 8.96
CA SER A 230 -27.83 1.04 10.08
C SER A 230 -26.62 0.80 10.98
N HIS A 231 -25.76 1.80 11.13
CA HIS A 231 -24.61 1.72 12.00
C HIS A 231 -25.07 2.19 13.39
N GLY A 232 -25.62 1.26 14.16
CA GLY A 232 -25.98 1.53 15.55
C GLY A 232 -24.77 2.06 16.32
N VAL A 233 -25.00 2.94 17.30
CA VAL A 233 -23.95 3.42 18.23
C VAL A 233 -23.29 2.27 18.99
N ILE A 234 -23.97 1.11 19.04
CA ILE A 234 -23.48 -0.13 19.60
C ILE A 234 -23.67 -1.22 18.54
N ASP A 235 -22.60 -1.93 18.17
CA ASP A 235 -22.69 -3.10 17.29
C ASP A 235 -23.49 -4.18 18.02
N GLY A 236 -24.61 -4.62 17.44
CA GLY A 236 -25.48 -5.64 18.05
C GLY A 236 -24.74 -6.94 18.34
N ASN A 237 -23.68 -7.24 17.58
CA ASN A 237 -22.83 -8.41 17.83
C ASN A 237 -21.95 -8.24 19.07
N GLU A 238 -21.40 -7.04 19.29
CA GLU A 238 -20.62 -6.72 20.51
C GLU A 238 -21.52 -6.79 21.76
N VAL A 239 -22.77 -6.33 21.66
CA VAL A 239 -23.75 -6.47 22.76
C VAL A 239 -24.02 -7.94 23.07
N GLU A 240 -24.23 -8.75 22.03
CA GLU A 240 -24.50 -10.18 22.18
C GLU A 240 -23.29 -10.91 22.81
N GLU A 241 -22.06 -10.58 22.39
CA GLU A 241 -20.83 -11.10 23.00
C GLU A 241 -20.67 -10.66 24.46
N MET A 242 -20.95 -9.39 24.79
CA MET A 242 -20.94 -8.91 26.17
C MET A 242 -21.97 -9.64 27.04
N ILE A 243 -23.17 -9.87 26.50
CA ILE A 243 -24.24 -10.62 27.20
C ILE A 243 -23.81 -12.08 27.41
N GLN A 244 -23.23 -12.73 26.40
CA GLN A 244 -22.73 -14.10 26.50
C GLN A 244 -21.59 -14.22 27.52
N THR A 245 -20.65 -13.27 27.51
CA THR A 245 -19.54 -13.22 28.46
C THR A 245 -20.06 -13.00 29.89
N ALA A 246 -21.01 -12.09 30.07
CA ALA A 246 -21.64 -11.84 31.37
C ALA A 246 -22.43 -13.06 31.89
N ARG A 247 -23.15 -13.78 31.01
CA ARG A 247 -23.84 -15.03 31.36
C ARG A 247 -22.86 -16.13 31.78
N ALA A 248 -21.77 -16.32 31.03
CA ALA A 248 -20.73 -17.30 31.37
C ALA A 248 -20.09 -17.02 32.73
N GLN A 249 -19.80 -15.75 33.04
CA GLN A 249 -19.28 -15.34 34.35
C GLN A 249 -20.29 -15.59 35.48
N HIS A 250 -21.58 -15.32 35.25
CA HIS A 250 -22.62 -15.56 36.24
C HIS A 250 -22.85 -17.05 36.50
N GLU A 251 -22.70 -17.92 35.50
CA GLU A 251 -22.73 -19.38 35.68
C GLU A 251 -21.53 -19.89 36.45
N GLN A 252 -20.32 -19.38 36.18
CA GLN A 252 -19.11 -19.73 36.94
C GLN A 252 -19.22 -19.33 38.43
N GLY A 253 -19.67 -18.11 38.73
CA GLY A 253 -19.81 -17.65 40.12
C GLY A 253 -20.94 -18.29 40.92
N ARG A 254 -21.74 -19.17 40.31
CA ARG A 254 -22.81 -19.94 40.99
C ARG A 254 -22.36 -21.34 41.41
N HIS A 255 -21.19 -21.78 40.93
CA HIS A 255 -20.60 -23.08 41.23
C HIS A 255 -19.49 -23.02 42.29
N ASP A 256 -19.10 -21.82 42.73
CA ASP A 256 -18.22 -21.54 43.87
C ASP A 256 -19.04 -21.16 45.12
#